data_AF-A0AAV0PYT1-F1
#
_entry.id   AF-A0AAV0PYT1-F1
#
_cell.length_a   1.000
_cell.length_b   1.000
_cell.length_c   1.000
_cell.angle_alpha   90.00
_cell.angle_beta   90.00
_cell.angle_gamma   90.00
#
_symmetry.space_group_name_H-M   'P 1'
#
loop_
_entity.id
_entity.type
_entity.pdbx_description
1 polymer ?
#
loop_
_entity_poly.entity_id
_entity_poly.type
_entity_poly.pdbx_seq_one_letter_code
_entity_poly.pdbx_strand_id
1 'polypeptide(L)'
;MPKTMTSVGEAVTTFMGIVGSAKESLRKLIIRGEFNEYPDENQMHCTARLVEMLEKFSAQLRDAPENDHKSNFLVDEIRVLEEYKGIRLPDFLSQSAFLTMLNRKVKGISGIPVGFIEEVWGYIESVVLSVVMKRCEDHQQLQFSIRRACHNLIEKLRDRSANWVLEVLQMEELTDYTCSPDYMSEWNSLMAERPGFLNSARSHSSVSIVGFGTVLIVESVRKSLVLEQAYDLKMRIATYWKVVQRRLVDSMALHVQLSLRNLVEKELEKGIVEELMGRHGGAIEKMLEESPFVAAKKEKLSGSIKLLRESKDVLAAIMDRIASSSH
;
A
#
# COMPACT_ATOMS: atom_id res chain seq x y z
N MET A 1 14.95 16.68 -34.85
CA MET A 1 14.22 15.52 -35.42
C MET A 1 14.53 14.32 -34.56
N PRO A 2 13.56 13.43 -34.27
CA PRO A 2 13.87 12.12 -33.70
C PRO A 2 14.91 11.45 -34.61
N LYS A 3 16.05 11.04 -34.05
CA LYS A 3 17.07 10.33 -34.82
C LYS A 3 16.59 8.89 -35.00
N THR A 4 16.54 8.43 -36.25
CA THR A 4 16.45 7.00 -36.56
C THR A 4 17.66 6.31 -35.98
N MET A 5 17.43 5.29 -35.16
CA MET A 5 18.50 4.56 -34.51
C MET A 5 19.25 3.76 -35.55
N THR A 6 20.56 3.93 -35.63
CA THR A 6 21.40 3.35 -36.69
C THR A 6 22.08 2.07 -36.28
N SER A 7 22.08 1.75 -34.97
CA SER A 7 22.69 0.53 -34.44
C SER A 7 21.98 0.04 -33.17
N VAL A 8 22.12 -1.26 -32.88
CA VAL A 8 21.64 -1.89 -31.64
C VAL A 8 22.24 -1.21 -30.40
N GLY A 9 23.51 -0.80 -30.45
CA GLY A 9 24.17 -0.08 -29.35
C GLY A 9 23.55 1.29 -29.05
N GLU A 10 23.13 2.02 -30.09
CA GLU A 10 22.37 3.26 -29.94
C GLU A 10 21.02 2.98 -29.28
N ALA A 11 20.30 1.95 -29.74
CA ALA A 11 19.01 1.53 -29.20
C ALA A 11 19.06 1.16 -27.70
N VAL A 12 20.05 0.35 -27.30
CA VAL A 12 20.27 0.00 -25.90
C VAL A 12 20.57 1.24 -25.06
N THR A 13 21.39 2.16 -25.57
CA THR A 13 21.76 3.39 -24.84
C THR A 13 20.55 4.30 -24.62
N THR A 14 19.73 4.51 -25.65
CA THR A 14 18.49 5.30 -25.52
C THR A 14 17.50 4.63 -24.59
N PHE A 15 17.33 3.31 -24.69
CA PHE A 15 16.48 2.56 -23.79
C PHE A 15 16.93 2.68 -22.32
N MET A 16 18.23 2.53 -22.02
CA MET A 16 18.76 2.72 -20.68
C MET A 16 18.58 4.17 -20.19
N GLY A 17 18.70 5.16 -21.08
CA GLY A 17 18.39 6.55 -20.78
C GLY A 17 16.93 6.77 -20.38
N ILE A 18 15.98 6.14 -21.09
CA ILE A 18 14.55 6.19 -20.78
C ILE A 18 14.28 5.57 -19.41
N VAL A 19 14.80 4.36 -19.15
CA VAL A 19 14.61 3.67 -17.87
C VAL A 19 15.23 4.47 -16.72
N GLY A 20 16.43 5.02 -16.90
CA GLY A 20 17.10 5.86 -15.90
C GLY A 20 16.29 7.13 -15.59
N SER A 21 15.74 7.78 -16.60
CA SER A 21 14.87 8.96 -16.43
C SER A 21 13.56 8.62 -15.70
N ALA A 22 12.91 7.51 -16.08
CA ALA A 22 11.70 7.04 -15.41
C ALA A 22 11.98 6.69 -13.93
N LYS A 23 13.10 6.01 -13.66
CA LYS A 23 13.57 5.67 -12.31
C LYS A 23 13.79 6.91 -11.45
N GLU A 24 14.42 7.96 -11.96
CA GLU A 24 14.59 9.20 -11.21
C GLU A 24 13.26 9.91 -10.97
N SER A 25 12.36 9.92 -11.95
CA SER A 25 11.01 10.49 -11.79
C SER A 25 10.24 9.77 -10.68
N LEU A 26 10.27 8.44 -10.68
CA LEU A 26 9.64 7.62 -9.64
C LEU A 26 10.31 7.78 -8.28
N ARG A 27 11.63 7.97 -8.23
CA ARG A 27 12.35 8.28 -6.98
C ARG A 27 11.86 9.60 -6.38
N LYS A 28 11.70 10.64 -7.20
CA LYS A 28 11.14 11.91 -6.76
C LYS A 28 9.73 11.75 -6.21
N LEU A 29 8.84 11.12 -6.98
CA LEU A 29 7.43 10.99 -6.62
C LEU A 29 7.19 10.09 -5.40
N ILE A 30 7.74 8.87 -5.42
CA ILE A 30 7.42 7.81 -4.45
C ILE A 30 8.27 7.94 -3.19
N ILE A 31 9.55 8.29 -3.31
CA ILE A 31 10.50 8.27 -2.18
C ILE A 31 10.70 9.67 -1.60
N ARG A 32 10.89 10.70 -2.43
CA ARG A 32 11.18 12.07 -1.95
C ARG A 32 9.94 12.92 -1.73
N GLY A 33 8.79 12.53 -2.25
CA GLY A 33 7.57 13.34 -2.22
C GLY A 33 7.65 14.59 -3.10
N GLU A 34 8.56 14.62 -4.06
CA GLU A 34 8.73 15.72 -5.02
C GLU A 34 7.82 15.49 -6.24
N PHE A 35 6.77 16.30 -6.38
CA PHE A 35 5.77 16.17 -7.45
C PHE A 35 5.84 17.32 -8.48
N ASN A 36 6.95 18.05 -8.54
CA ASN A 36 7.14 19.17 -9.46
C ASN A 36 6.94 18.80 -10.95
N GLU A 37 7.11 17.53 -11.31
CA GLU A 37 6.89 17.02 -12.66
C GLU A 37 5.39 16.84 -13.00
N TYR A 38 4.52 16.84 -11.99
CA TYR A 38 3.07 16.57 -12.05
C TYR A 38 2.30 17.44 -11.03
N PRO A 39 2.37 18.78 -11.10
CA PRO A 39 1.81 19.65 -10.07
C PRO A 39 0.29 19.54 -9.97
N ASP A 40 -0.40 19.44 -11.11
CA ASP A 40 -1.88 19.45 -11.18
C ASP A 40 -2.50 18.04 -11.11
N GLU A 41 -1.67 16.99 -11.12
CA GLU A 41 -2.14 15.60 -11.10
C GLU A 41 -2.04 15.03 -9.68
N ASN A 42 -3.09 15.24 -8.86
CA ASN A 42 -3.13 14.78 -7.47
C ASN A 42 -2.84 13.27 -7.30
N GLN A 43 -3.15 12.46 -8.31
CA GLN A 43 -2.83 11.02 -8.31
C GLN A 43 -1.34 10.74 -8.31
N MET A 44 -0.50 11.68 -8.74
CA MET A 44 0.96 11.55 -8.76
C MET A 44 1.61 11.98 -7.45
N HIS A 45 0.84 12.56 -6.51
CA HIS A 45 1.33 13.01 -5.20
C HIS A 45 1.44 11.82 -4.23
N CYS A 46 2.34 10.88 -4.55
CA CYS A 46 2.38 9.54 -3.99
C CYS A 46 2.43 9.50 -2.47
N THR A 47 3.27 10.32 -1.85
CA THR A 47 3.39 10.36 -0.38
C THR A 47 2.06 10.72 0.29
N ALA A 48 1.33 11.69 -0.25
CA ALA A 48 0.02 12.10 0.28
C ALA A 48 -1.01 10.98 0.12
N ARG A 49 -1.08 10.37 -1.08
CA ARG A 49 -2.02 9.27 -1.35
C ARG A 49 -1.75 8.06 -0.45
N LEU A 50 -0.49 7.68 -0.26
CA LEU A 50 -0.12 6.56 0.62
C LEU A 50 -0.48 6.82 2.09
N VAL A 51 -0.36 8.06 2.57
CA VAL A 51 -0.81 8.44 3.92
C VAL A 51 -2.33 8.29 4.04
N GLU A 52 -3.10 8.77 3.08
CA GLU A 52 -4.56 8.61 3.08
C GLU A 52 -4.99 7.14 3.09
N MET A 53 -4.28 6.28 2.35
CA MET A 53 -4.54 4.84 2.36
C MET A 53 -4.23 4.20 3.72
N LEU A 54 -3.17 4.65 4.42
CA LEU A 54 -2.86 4.22 5.79
C LEU A 54 -3.90 4.71 6.80
N GLU A 55 -4.35 5.95 6.68
CA GLU A 55 -5.42 6.51 7.54
C GLU A 55 -6.73 5.75 7.35
N LYS A 56 -7.09 5.46 6.10
CA LYS A 56 -8.24 4.62 5.74
C LYS A 56 -8.10 3.20 6.30
N PHE A 57 -6.94 2.57 6.15
CA PHE A 57 -6.66 1.25 6.72
C PHE A 57 -6.80 1.24 8.24
N SER A 58 -6.24 2.25 8.91
CA SER A 58 -6.37 2.42 10.36
C SER A 58 -7.82 2.60 10.79
N ALA A 59 -8.63 3.35 10.02
CA ALA A 59 -10.07 3.49 10.27
C ALA A 59 -10.82 2.17 10.08
N GLN A 60 -10.56 1.44 8.99
CA GLN A 60 -11.16 0.12 8.75
C GLN A 60 -10.85 -0.88 9.86
N LEU A 61 -9.62 -0.89 10.37
CA LEU A 61 -9.25 -1.74 11.51
C LEU A 61 -10.02 -1.36 12.79
N ARG A 62 -10.28 -0.07 13.03
CA ARG A 62 -11.06 0.40 14.19
C ARG A 62 -12.56 0.15 14.06
N ASP A 63 -13.08 0.22 12.84
CA ASP A 63 -14.51 0.06 12.57
C ASP A 63 -14.88 -1.42 12.30
N ALA A 64 -13.90 -2.32 12.33
CA ALA A 64 -14.10 -3.75 12.12
C ALA A 64 -15.14 -4.34 13.10
N PRO A 65 -16.02 -5.25 12.64
CA PRO A 65 -17.05 -5.88 13.48
C PRO A 65 -16.49 -6.56 14.73
N GLU A 66 -15.25 -7.02 14.69
CA GLU A 66 -14.53 -7.61 15.82
C GLU A 66 -14.36 -6.62 16.99
N ASN A 67 -14.51 -5.32 16.75
CA ASN A 67 -14.50 -4.27 17.76
C ASN A 67 -15.89 -3.98 18.34
N ASP A 68 -16.96 -4.65 17.86
CA ASP A 68 -18.23 -4.59 18.56
C ASP A 68 -18.05 -5.24 19.93
N HIS A 69 -18.33 -4.46 20.96
CA HIS A 69 -18.23 -4.88 22.34
C HIS A 69 -19.60 -4.88 23.03
N LYS A 70 -20.68 -4.56 22.34
CA LYS A 70 -22.01 -4.42 22.96
C LYS A 70 -22.87 -5.65 22.77
N SER A 71 -22.83 -6.25 21.59
CA SER A 71 -23.54 -7.50 21.34
C SER A 71 -22.88 -8.65 22.13
N ASN A 72 -23.69 -9.48 22.79
CA ASN A 72 -23.24 -10.69 23.48
C ASN A 72 -22.08 -10.48 24.49
N PHE A 73 -22.10 -9.36 25.22
CA PHE A 73 -21.04 -9.01 26.19
C PHE A 73 -20.78 -10.16 27.19
N LEU A 74 -19.52 -10.60 27.28
CA LEU A 74 -19.02 -11.73 28.08
C LEU A 74 -19.50 -13.13 27.68
N VAL A 75 -20.36 -13.28 26.69
CA VAL A 75 -20.88 -14.62 26.28
C VAL A 75 -19.75 -15.47 25.71
N ASP A 76 -18.96 -14.92 24.78
CA ASP A 76 -17.84 -15.63 24.16
C ASP A 76 -16.71 -15.86 25.16
N GLU A 77 -16.42 -14.87 26.00
CA GLU A 77 -15.40 -14.98 27.04
C GLU A 77 -15.75 -16.09 28.05
N ILE A 78 -17.00 -16.15 28.51
CA ILE A 78 -17.46 -17.24 29.38
C ILE A 78 -17.31 -18.57 28.65
N ARG A 79 -17.87 -18.70 27.44
CA ARG A 79 -17.82 -19.96 26.66
C ARG A 79 -16.39 -20.50 26.53
N VAL A 80 -15.45 -19.64 26.15
CA VAL A 80 -14.04 -20.02 26.03
C VAL A 80 -13.48 -20.45 27.40
N LEU A 81 -13.73 -19.69 28.46
CA LEU A 81 -13.30 -20.07 29.80
C LEU A 81 -13.88 -21.42 30.24
N GLU A 82 -15.11 -21.76 29.83
CA GLU A 82 -15.71 -23.07 30.10
C GLU A 82 -15.04 -24.22 29.34
N GLU A 83 -14.70 -24.00 28.07
CA GLU A 83 -13.97 -24.96 27.23
C GLU A 83 -12.55 -25.22 27.78
N TYR A 84 -11.92 -24.22 28.40
CA TYR A 84 -10.60 -24.31 29.03
C TYR A 84 -10.65 -24.64 30.53
N LYS A 85 -11.79 -25.08 31.08
CA LYS A 85 -11.87 -25.62 32.45
C LYS A 85 -11.07 -26.92 32.52
N GLY A 86 -9.99 -26.92 33.30
CA GLY A 86 -9.21 -28.11 33.62
C GLY A 86 -9.40 -28.52 35.09
N ILE A 87 -8.85 -29.68 35.47
CA ILE A 87 -8.69 -30.06 36.89
C ILE A 87 -7.56 -29.21 37.48
N ARG A 88 -7.86 -27.95 37.78
CA ARG A 88 -6.91 -26.95 38.28
C ARG A 88 -7.52 -26.13 39.39
N LEU A 89 -6.67 -25.36 40.09
CA LEU A 89 -7.12 -24.40 41.08
C LEU A 89 -8.11 -23.39 40.47
N PRO A 90 -9.14 -22.97 41.22
CA PRO A 90 -9.96 -21.82 40.86
C PRO A 90 -9.11 -20.55 40.66
N ASP A 91 -9.65 -19.57 39.93
CA ASP A 91 -9.11 -18.21 39.78
C ASP A 91 -7.82 -18.03 38.98
N PHE A 92 -7.44 -19.02 38.17
CA PHE A 92 -6.41 -18.86 37.15
C PHE A 92 -7.02 -18.58 35.78
N LEU A 93 -6.70 -17.41 35.21
CA LEU A 93 -6.97 -17.10 33.82
C LEU A 93 -6.06 -17.95 32.93
N SER A 94 -6.66 -18.75 32.04
CA SER A 94 -5.88 -19.56 31.10
C SER A 94 -5.30 -18.68 29.99
N GLN A 95 -3.98 -18.72 29.79
CA GLN A 95 -3.34 -18.10 28.62
C GLN A 95 -3.93 -18.64 27.31
N SER A 96 -4.28 -19.92 27.25
CA SER A 96 -4.94 -20.52 26.09
C SER A 96 -6.31 -19.91 25.80
N ALA A 97 -7.08 -19.52 26.83
CA ALA A 97 -8.34 -18.82 26.65
C ALA A 97 -8.12 -17.42 26.04
N PHE A 98 -7.08 -16.71 26.50
CA PHE A 98 -6.67 -15.43 25.92
C PHE A 98 -6.28 -15.58 24.46
N LEU A 99 -5.35 -16.47 24.14
CA LEU A 99 -4.89 -16.69 22.76
C LEU A 99 -6.02 -17.13 21.84
N THR A 100 -6.95 -17.98 22.29
CA THR A 100 -8.12 -18.36 21.49
C THR A 100 -9.01 -17.16 21.17
N MET A 101 -9.24 -16.27 22.13
CA MET A 101 -9.99 -15.03 21.88
C MET A 101 -9.25 -14.10 20.92
N LEU A 102 -7.94 -13.91 21.11
CA LEU A 102 -7.10 -13.10 20.24
C LEU A 102 -7.13 -13.61 18.80
N ASN A 103 -6.90 -14.91 18.61
CA ASN A 103 -6.81 -15.54 17.29
C ASN A 103 -8.14 -15.44 16.53
N ARG A 104 -9.28 -15.50 17.23
CA ARG A 104 -10.59 -15.24 16.59
C ARG A 104 -10.67 -13.82 16.03
N LYS A 105 -10.17 -12.81 16.75
CA LYS A 105 -10.16 -11.42 16.28
C LYS A 105 -9.19 -11.21 15.12
N VAL A 106 -7.96 -11.74 15.22
CA VAL A 106 -6.96 -11.66 14.14
C VAL A 106 -7.49 -12.29 12.86
N LYS A 107 -8.11 -13.46 12.95
CA LYS A 107 -8.73 -14.13 11.80
C LYS A 107 -9.89 -13.34 11.21
N GLY A 108 -10.72 -12.73 12.04
CA GLY A 108 -11.84 -11.89 11.61
C GLY A 108 -11.39 -10.70 10.75
N ILE A 109 -10.29 -10.05 11.13
CA ILE A 109 -9.76 -8.90 10.39
C ILE A 109 -8.80 -9.27 9.24
N SER A 110 -8.48 -10.55 9.03
CA SER A 110 -7.40 -10.98 8.12
C SER A 110 -7.52 -10.44 6.69
N GLY A 111 -8.75 -10.23 6.20
CA GLY A 111 -9.00 -9.63 4.89
C GLY A 111 -8.63 -8.14 4.79
N ILE A 112 -8.66 -7.38 5.89
CA ILE A 112 -8.44 -5.92 5.87
C ILE A 112 -6.97 -5.60 5.51
N PRO A 113 -5.93 -6.16 6.17
CA PRO A 113 -4.54 -5.90 5.80
C PRO A 113 -4.17 -6.39 4.39
N VAL A 114 -4.75 -7.52 3.96
CA VAL A 114 -4.53 -8.05 2.60
C VAL A 114 -5.09 -7.08 1.57
N GLY A 115 -6.34 -6.64 1.75
CA GLY A 115 -6.98 -5.67 0.87
C GLY A 115 -6.25 -4.33 0.82
N PHE A 116 -5.67 -3.88 1.95
CA PHE A 116 -4.83 -2.68 1.98
C PHE A 116 -3.61 -2.79 1.06
N ILE A 117 -2.89 -3.92 1.11
CA ILE A 117 -1.72 -4.14 0.25
C ILE A 117 -2.12 -4.25 -1.23
N GLU A 118 -3.24 -4.89 -1.54
CA GLU A 118 -3.78 -4.93 -2.91
C GLU A 118 -4.08 -3.52 -3.43
N GLU A 119 -4.71 -2.67 -2.61
CA GLU A 119 -5.01 -1.27 -2.95
C GLU A 119 -3.72 -0.49 -3.23
N VAL A 120 -2.71 -0.59 -2.34
CA VAL A 120 -1.43 0.11 -2.48
C VAL A 120 -0.73 -0.29 -3.78
N TRP A 121 -0.62 -1.59 -4.07
CA TRP A 121 0.06 -2.03 -5.28
C TRP A 121 -0.72 -1.74 -6.55
N GLY A 122 -2.06 -1.73 -6.51
CA GLY A 122 -2.87 -1.26 -7.63
C GLY A 122 -2.64 0.22 -7.93
N TYR A 123 -2.58 1.06 -6.89
CA TYR A 123 -2.23 2.47 -7.02
C TYR A 123 -0.81 2.66 -7.59
N ILE A 124 0.18 1.98 -7.02
CA ILE A 124 1.59 2.10 -7.46
C ILE A 124 1.78 1.61 -8.89
N GLU A 125 1.06 0.56 -9.31
CA GLU A 125 1.05 0.13 -10.70
C GLU A 125 0.64 1.26 -11.63
N SER A 126 -0.45 1.97 -11.30
CA SER A 126 -0.95 3.09 -12.12
C SER A 126 0.07 4.23 -12.22
N VAL A 127 0.76 4.56 -11.12
CA VAL A 127 1.82 5.59 -11.09
C VAL A 127 3.01 5.17 -11.95
N VAL A 128 3.52 3.95 -11.75
CA VAL A 128 4.67 3.43 -12.50
C VAL A 128 4.37 3.40 -13.99
N LEU A 129 3.21 2.90 -14.38
CA LEU A 129 2.79 2.89 -15.78
C LEU A 129 2.68 4.31 -16.36
N SER A 130 2.08 5.25 -15.62
CA SER A 130 1.94 6.63 -16.09
C SER A 130 3.29 7.29 -16.35
N VAL A 131 4.24 7.17 -15.41
CA VAL A 131 5.59 7.72 -15.58
C VAL A 131 6.30 7.07 -16.75
N VAL A 132 6.30 5.74 -16.82
CA VAL A 132 7.07 5.01 -17.83
C VAL A 132 6.50 5.22 -19.23
N MET A 133 5.17 5.20 -19.39
CA MET A 133 4.53 5.44 -20.68
C MET A 133 4.80 6.87 -21.21
N LYS A 134 4.76 7.89 -20.33
CA LYS A 134 5.10 9.27 -20.69
C LYS A 134 6.54 9.41 -21.23
N ARG A 135 7.48 8.61 -20.70
CA ARG A 135 8.89 8.60 -21.16
C ARG A 135 9.09 7.79 -22.44
N CYS A 136 8.14 6.95 -22.82
CA CYS A 136 8.18 6.09 -24.01
C CYS A 136 7.23 6.55 -25.13
N GLU A 137 6.63 7.75 -25.05
CA GLU A 137 5.64 8.23 -26.04
C GLU A 137 6.16 8.20 -27.48
N ASP A 138 7.43 8.56 -27.68
CA ASP A 138 8.07 8.58 -28.99
C ASP A 138 8.47 7.18 -29.51
N HIS A 139 8.33 6.12 -28.70
CA HIS A 139 8.83 4.77 -28.99
C HIS A 139 7.74 3.69 -28.79
N GLN A 140 6.71 3.69 -29.64
CA GLN A 140 5.56 2.78 -29.54
C GLN A 140 5.93 1.29 -29.50
N GLN A 141 6.98 0.85 -30.19
CA GLN A 141 7.43 -0.55 -30.20
C GLN A 141 7.90 -1.05 -28.83
N LEU A 142 8.40 -0.13 -27.98
CA LEU A 142 8.82 -0.45 -26.62
C LEU A 142 7.67 -0.45 -25.62
N GLN A 143 6.61 0.33 -25.88
CA GLN A 143 5.55 0.55 -24.90
C GLN A 143 4.86 -0.74 -24.45
N PHE A 144 4.53 -1.64 -25.39
CA PHE A 144 3.88 -2.89 -25.05
C PHE A 144 4.76 -3.78 -24.16
N SER A 145 6.03 -3.95 -24.54
CA SER A 145 6.97 -4.79 -23.82
C SER A 145 7.31 -4.22 -22.44
N ILE A 146 7.53 -2.92 -22.34
CA ILE A 146 7.79 -2.23 -21.08
C ILE A 146 6.56 -2.29 -20.16
N ARG A 147 5.35 -2.05 -20.71
CA ARG A 147 4.11 -2.17 -19.93
C ARG A 147 3.94 -3.56 -19.35
N ARG A 148 4.19 -4.60 -20.14
CA ARG A 148 4.18 -6.00 -19.67
C ARG A 148 5.23 -6.23 -18.59
N ALA A 149 6.45 -5.74 -18.79
CA ALA A 149 7.52 -5.87 -17.81
C ALA A 149 7.16 -5.21 -16.46
N CYS A 150 6.60 -3.99 -16.50
CA CYS A 150 6.13 -3.29 -15.31
C CYS A 150 5.01 -4.07 -14.61
N HIS A 151 4.03 -4.58 -15.36
CA HIS A 151 2.94 -5.36 -14.79
C HIS A 151 3.46 -6.62 -14.07
N ASN A 152 4.26 -7.44 -14.75
CA ASN A 152 4.84 -8.66 -14.19
C ASN A 152 5.68 -8.37 -12.93
N LEU A 153 6.46 -7.28 -12.94
CA LEU A 153 7.25 -6.87 -11.79
C LEU A 153 6.37 -6.48 -10.60
N ILE A 154 5.33 -5.67 -10.84
CA ILE A 154 4.44 -5.20 -9.79
C ILE A 154 3.62 -6.37 -9.22
N GLU A 155 3.12 -7.28 -10.06
CA GLU A 155 2.42 -8.49 -9.63
C GLU A 155 3.31 -9.34 -8.69
N LYS A 156 4.57 -9.58 -9.09
CA LYS A 156 5.55 -10.29 -8.24
C LYS A 156 5.79 -9.62 -6.89
N LEU A 157 5.86 -8.29 -6.85
CA LEU A 157 6.09 -7.55 -5.60
C LEU A 157 4.82 -7.47 -4.73
N ARG A 158 3.65 -7.46 -5.37
CA ARG A 158 2.33 -7.56 -4.72
C ARG A 158 2.18 -8.89 -4.02
N ASP A 159 2.46 -10.00 -4.70
CA ASP A 159 2.38 -11.35 -4.12
C ASP A 159 3.34 -11.52 -2.94
N ARG A 160 4.58 -11.03 -3.09
CA ARG A 160 5.56 -11.04 -2.00
C ARG A 160 5.04 -10.25 -0.78
N SER A 161 4.40 -9.11 -1.02
CA SER A 161 3.85 -8.29 0.06
C SER A 161 2.66 -8.96 0.73
N ALA A 162 1.76 -9.58 -0.05
CA ALA A 162 0.62 -10.32 0.50
C ALA A 162 1.08 -11.48 1.39
N ASN A 163 2.09 -12.25 0.95
CA ASN A 163 2.67 -13.32 1.76
C ASN A 163 3.27 -12.79 3.08
N TRP A 164 4.01 -11.68 3.02
CA TRP A 164 4.54 -11.04 4.22
C TRP A 164 3.44 -10.57 5.19
N VAL A 165 2.32 -10.04 4.68
CA VAL A 165 1.17 -9.68 5.53
C VAL A 165 0.58 -10.89 6.24
N LEU A 166 0.48 -12.03 5.56
CA LEU A 166 0.03 -13.28 6.18
C LEU A 166 0.98 -13.73 7.29
N GLU A 167 2.31 -13.60 7.09
CA GLU A 167 3.30 -13.87 8.14
C GLU A 167 3.11 -12.94 9.35
N VAL A 168 2.84 -11.65 9.13
CA VAL A 168 2.56 -10.70 10.22
C VAL A 168 1.33 -11.10 11.03
N LEU A 169 0.24 -11.49 10.35
CA LEU A 169 -0.97 -11.96 11.02
C LEU A 169 -0.70 -13.25 11.82
N GLN A 170 0.06 -14.19 11.26
CA GLN A 170 0.47 -15.40 11.96
C GLN A 170 1.33 -15.10 13.19
N MET A 171 2.22 -14.12 13.14
CA MET A 171 3.00 -13.69 14.30
C MET A 171 2.10 -13.18 15.44
N GLU A 172 1.06 -12.40 15.12
CA GLU A 172 0.07 -11.93 16.11
C GLU A 172 -0.78 -13.06 16.71
N GLU A 173 -0.96 -14.18 16.00
CA GLU A 173 -1.70 -15.34 16.52
C GLU A 173 -0.89 -16.21 17.52
N LEU A 174 0.44 -16.04 17.55
CA LEU A 174 1.34 -16.93 18.30
C LEU A 174 1.77 -16.38 19.67
N THR A 175 1.67 -15.08 19.90
CA THR A 175 2.16 -14.46 21.13
C THR A 175 1.24 -13.36 21.64
N ASP A 176 1.08 -13.30 22.95
CA ASP A 176 0.39 -12.24 23.70
C ASP A 176 1.36 -11.25 24.37
N TYR A 177 2.63 -11.23 23.93
CA TYR A 177 3.63 -10.35 24.49
C TYR A 177 3.39 -8.88 24.10
N THR A 178 3.60 -7.97 25.06
CA THR A 178 3.67 -6.53 24.82
C THR A 178 4.62 -5.87 25.80
N CYS A 179 5.41 -4.92 25.29
CA CYS A 179 6.21 -4.00 26.10
C CYS A 179 5.55 -2.60 26.20
N SER A 180 4.31 -2.45 25.72
CA SER A 180 3.58 -1.18 25.76
C SER A 180 3.27 -0.80 27.21
N PRO A 181 3.73 0.37 27.70
CA PRO A 181 3.39 0.83 29.05
C PRO A 181 1.90 1.15 29.17
N ASP A 182 1.27 1.56 28.06
CA ASP A 182 -0.16 1.91 27.98
C ASP A 182 -1.05 0.69 28.28
N TYR A 183 -0.60 -0.53 27.97
CA TYR A 183 -1.37 -1.74 28.23
C TYR A 183 -1.67 -1.90 29.73
N MET A 184 -0.65 -1.80 30.58
CA MET A 184 -0.82 -1.99 32.02
C MET A 184 -1.65 -0.88 32.64
N SER A 185 -1.47 0.38 32.21
CA SER A 185 -2.23 1.51 32.75
C SER A 185 -3.72 1.43 32.37
N GLU A 186 -4.03 1.15 31.11
CA GLU A 186 -5.42 0.99 30.65
C GLU A 186 -6.10 -0.22 31.29
N TRP A 187 -5.43 -1.38 31.33
CA TRP A 187 -5.99 -2.56 31.98
C TRP A 187 -6.25 -2.33 33.47
N ASN A 188 -5.32 -1.70 34.20
CA ASN A 188 -5.53 -1.35 35.61
C ASN A 188 -6.74 -0.42 35.80
N SER A 189 -6.91 0.57 34.92
CA SER A 189 -8.07 1.47 34.95
C SER A 189 -9.39 0.72 34.76
N LEU A 190 -9.43 -0.23 33.82
CA LEU A 190 -10.63 -1.04 33.56
C LEU A 190 -10.92 -2.04 34.69
N MET A 191 -9.88 -2.54 35.35
CA MET A 191 -10.00 -3.48 36.47
C MET A 191 -10.41 -2.79 37.77
N ALA A 192 -10.17 -1.48 37.93
CA ALA A 192 -10.68 -0.70 39.06
C ALA A 192 -12.21 -0.69 39.12
N GLU A 193 -12.90 -0.76 37.97
CA GLU A 193 -14.37 -0.81 37.85
C GLU A 193 -14.96 -2.19 38.19
N ARG A 194 -14.12 -3.24 38.29
CA ARG A 194 -14.55 -4.63 38.46
C ARG A 194 -15.55 -4.84 39.61
N PRO A 195 -15.33 -4.34 40.85
CA PRO A 195 -16.27 -4.56 41.94
C PRO A 195 -17.65 -3.97 41.66
N GLY A 196 -17.69 -2.77 41.07
CA GLY A 196 -18.93 -2.09 40.67
C GLY A 196 -19.68 -2.85 39.57
N PHE A 197 -18.93 -3.35 38.57
CA PHE A 197 -19.48 -4.19 37.52
C PHE A 197 -20.11 -5.47 38.08
N LEU A 198 -19.40 -6.23 38.93
CA LEU A 198 -19.88 -7.52 39.45
C LEU A 198 -21.19 -7.38 40.25
N ASN A 199 -21.30 -6.33 41.07
CA ASN A 199 -22.52 -6.05 41.82
C ASN A 199 -23.70 -5.70 40.88
N SER A 200 -23.42 -4.90 39.85
CA SER A 200 -24.43 -4.43 38.90
C SER A 200 -24.90 -5.55 37.97
N ALA A 201 -23.99 -6.34 37.41
CA ALA A 201 -24.29 -7.42 36.47
C ALA A 201 -25.15 -8.53 37.08
N ARG A 202 -25.00 -8.78 38.39
CA ARG A 202 -25.82 -9.74 39.14
C ARG A 202 -27.27 -9.28 39.34
N SER A 203 -27.51 -7.98 39.32
CA SER A 203 -28.80 -7.39 39.74
C SER A 203 -29.57 -6.74 38.58
N HIS A 204 -28.88 -6.32 37.52
CA HIS A 204 -29.45 -5.55 36.41
C HIS A 204 -29.25 -6.25 35.06
N SER A 205 -30.11 -5.93 34.09
CA SER A 205 -30.04 -6.41 32.70
C SER A 205 -29.13 -5.56 31.79
N SER A 206 -28.68 -4.41 32.28
CA SER A 206 -27.77 -3.52 31.57
C SER A 206 -26.81 -2.85 32.52
N VAL A 207 -25.55 -2.69 32.13
CA VAL A 207 -24.51 -2.04 32.93
C VAL A 207 -23.74 -1.06 32.06
N SER A 208 -23.42 0.13 32.60
CA SER A 208 -22.54 1.08 31.91
C SER A 208 -21.10 0.81 32.31
N ILE A 209 -20.22 0.63 31.33
CA ILE A 209 -18.80 0.35 31.53
C ILE A 209 -17.98 1.42 30.80
N VAL A 210 -17.01 2.00 31.47
CA VAL A 210 -16.11 3.01 30.89
C VAL A 210 -15.38 2.40 29.68
N GLY A 211 -15.40 3.11 28.54
CA GLY A 211 -14.80 2.65 27.28
C GLY A 211 -15.68 1.72 26.45
N PHE A 212 -16.75 1.16 27.00
CA PHE A 212 -17.67 0.24 26.30
C PHE A 212 -19.11 0.80 26.19
N GLY A 213 -19.46 1.76 27.04
CA GLY A 213 -20.80 2.32 27.15
C GLY A 213 -21.76 1.35 27.84
N THR A 214 -23.05 1.47 27.54
CA THR A 214 -24.07 0.57 28.08
C THR A 214 -24.06 -0.77 27.35
N VAL A 215 -23.82 -1.85 28.09
CA VAL A 215 -23.84 -3.24 27.61
C VAL A 215 -25.03 -4.00 28.20
N LEU A 216 -25.57 -4.95 27.43
CA LEU A 216 -26.65 -5.82 27.88
C LEU A 216 -26.07 -7.08 28.54
N ILE A 217 -26.60 -7.43 29.71
CA ILE A 217 -26.19 -8.62 30.48
C ILE A 217 -27.31 -9.66 30.40
N VAL A 218 -27.06 -10.70 29.60
CA VAL A 218 -27.96 -11.84 29.45
C VAL A 218 -27.96 -12.72 30.69
N GLU A 219 -29.04 -13.48 30.88
CA GLU A 219 -29.24 -14.32 32.07
C GLU A 219 -28.14 -15.37 32.29
N SER A 220 -27.61 -15.95 31.21
CA SER A 220 -26.51 -16.94 31.28
C SER A 220 -25.22 -16.32 31.81
N VAL A 221 -24.92 -15.09 31.43
CA VAL A 221 -23.76 -14.33 31.94
C VAL A 221 -23.94 -14.02 33.43
N ARG A 222 -25.13 -13.56 33.82
CA ARG A 222 -25.47 -13.22 35.21
C ARG A 222 -25.26 -14.37 36.18
N LYS A 223 -25.64 -15.58 35.77
CA LYS A 223 -25.55 -16.80 36.59
C LYS A 223 -24.19 -17.51 36.48
N SER A 224 -23.29 -17.01 35.64
CA SER A 224 -22.01 -17.66 35.40
C SER A 224 -21.11 -17.61 36.63
N LEU A 225 -20.58 -18.78 37.01
CA LEU A 225 -19.59 -18.91 38.08
C LEU A 225 -18.23 -18.31 37.69
N VAL A 226 -17.96 -18.13 36.40
CA VAL A 226 -16.72 -17.57 35.87
C VAL A 226 -16.88 -16.10 35.42
N LEU A 227 -17.94 -15.42 35.87
CA LEU A 227 -18.24 -14.03 35.49
C LEU A 227 -17.06 -13.08 35.73
N GLU A 228 -16.39 -13.21 36.86
CA GLU A 228 -15.23 -12.38 37.21
C GLU A 228 -14.04 -12.62 36.27
N GLN A 229 -13.74 -13.89 36.00
CA GLN A 229 -12.66 -14.28 35.07
C GLN A 229 -12.98 -13.83 33.64
N ALA A 230 -14.25 -13.90 33.23
CA ALA A 230 -14.69 -13.42 31.93
C ALA A 230 -14.54 -11.91 31.79
N TYR A 231 -14.84 -11.15 32.84
CA TYR A 231 -14.58 -9.71 32.87
C TYR A 231 -13.10 -9.40 32.72
N ASP A 232 -12.21 -10.06 33.50
CA ASP A 232 -10.76 -9.87 33.37
C ASP A 232 -10.28 -10.22 31.95
N LEU A 233 -10.72 -11.36 31.40
CA LEU A 233 -10.41 -11.77 30.03
C LEU A 233 -10.80 -10.70 29.01
N LYS A 234 -12.02 -10.16 29.13
CA LYS A 234 -12.54 -9.12 28.24
C LYS A 234 -11.68 -7.87 28.29
N MET A 235 -11.35 -7.38 29.48
CA MET A 235 -10.56 -6.17 29.65
C MET A 235 -9.15 -6.35 29.08
N ARG A 236 -8.50 -7.49 29.36
CA ARG A 236 -7.18 -7.81 28.78
C ARG A 236 -7.21 -7.84 27.26
N ILE A 237 -8.19 -8.54 26.67
CA ILE A 237 -8.32 -8.64 25.21
C ILE A 237 -8.60 -7.27 24.59
N ALA A 238 -9.50 -6.48 25.17
CA ALA A 238 -9.82 -5.16 24.63
C ALA A 238 -8.61 -4.20 24.68
N THR A 239 -7.84 -4.21 25.77
CA THR A 239 -6.64 -3.39 25.88
C THR A 239 -5.52 -3.88 24.97
N TYR A 240 -5.26 -5.19 24.95
CA TYR A 240 -4.22 -5.78 24.10
C TYR A 240 -4.53 -5.59 22.61
N TRP A 241 -5.80 -5.70 22.23
CA TRP A 241 -6.23 -5.54 20.84
C TRP A 241 -5.86 -4.18 20.24
N LYS A 242 -5.90 -3.10 21.03
CA LYS A 242 -5.42 -1.78 20.60
C LYS A 242 -3.93 -1.79 20.25
N VAL A 243 -3.13 -2.56 21.01
CA VAL A 243 -1.69 -2.74 20.75
C VAL A 243 -1.49 -3.47 19.42
N VAL A 244 -2.24 -4.54 19.18
CA VAL A 244 -2.21 -5.30 17.92
C VAL A 244 -2.57 -4.41 16.73
N GLN A 245 -3.67 -3.67 16.81
CA GLN A 245 -4.10 -2.75 15.75
C GLN A 245 -3.02 -1.71 15.43
N ARG A 246 -2.39 -1.11 16.44
CA ARG A 246 -1.28 -0.15 16.25
C ARG A 246 -0.08 -0.83 15.58
N ARG A 247 0.30 -2.02 16.05
CA ARG A 247 1.44 -2.77 15.51
C ARG A 247 1.23 -3.13 14.04
N LEU A 248 0.02 -3.54 13.67
CA LEU A 248 -0.36 -3.82 12.28
C LEU A 248 -0.19 -2.56 11.42
N VAL A 249 -0.76 -1.42 11.82
CA VAL A 249 -0.63 -0.15 11.06
C VAL A 249 0.83 0.25 10.88
N ASP A 250 1.61 0.25 11.95
CA ASP A 250 3.03 0.64 11.90
C ASP A 250 3.84 -0.32 11.01
N SER A 251 3.58 -1.63 11.14
CA SER A 251 4.26 -2.66 10.36
C SER A 251 3.93 -2.54 8.86
N MET A 252 2.66 -2.32 8.51
CA MET A 252 2.25 -2.09 7.12
C MET A 252 2.91 -0.85 6.53
N ALA A 253 2.96 0.25 7.28
CA ALA A 253 3.61 1.49 6.83
C ALA A 253 5.11 1.27 6.55
N LEU A 254 5.82 0.58 7.44
CA LEU A 254 7.24 0.26 7.29
C LEU A 254 7.48 -0.66 6.08
N HIS A 255 6.67 -1.70 5.92
CA HIS A 255 6.78 -2.64 4.81
C HIS A 255 6.54 -1.97 3.46
N VAL A 256 5.49 -1.14 3.35
CA VAL A 256 5.20 -0.37 2.14
C VAL A 256 6.38 0.54 1.80
N GLN A 257 6.87 1.34 2.75
CA GLN A 257 8.01 2.24 2.51
C GLN A 257 9.26 1.50 2.03
N LEU A 258 9.60 0.38 2.68
CA LEU A 258 10.76 -0.43 2.29
C LEU A 258 10.57 -1.07 0.91
N SER A 259 9.38 -1.60 0.63
CA SER A 259 9.05 -2.27 -0.63
C SER A 259 9.08 -1.31 -1.81
N LEU A 260 8.53 -0.10 -1.64
CA LEU A 260 8.54 0.94 -2.66
C LEU A 260 9.95 1.47 -2.94
N ARG A 261 10.77 1.62 -1.90
CA ARG A 261 12.20 1.94 -2.09
C ARG A 261 12.91 0.85 -2.90
N ASN A 262 12.71 -0.42 -2.54
CA ASN A 262 13.31 -1.54 -3.25
C ASN A 262 12.83 -1.64 -4.71
N LEU A 263 11.54 -1.40 -4.97
CA LEU A 263 10.99 -1.29 -6.32
C LEU A 263 11.80 -0.29 -7.15
N VAL A 264 11.89 0.96 -6.69
CA VAL A 264 12.50 2.05 -7.48
C VAL A 264 14.02 1.91 -7.58
N GLU A 265 14.69 1.58 -6.48
CA GLU A 265 16.16 1.61 -6.44
C GLU A 265 16.81 0.35 -7.02
N LYS A 266 16.19 -0.82 -6.81
CA LYS A 266 16.82 -2.13 -7.06
C LYS A 266 16.14 -2.96 -8.14
N GLU A 267 14.80 -2.98 -8.16
CA GLU A 267 14.04 -3.97 -8.95
C GLU A 267 13.55 -3.43 -10.29
N LEU A 268 13.20 -2.15 -10.41
CA LEU A 268 12.58 -1.57 -11.61
C LEU A 268 13.44 -1.75 -12.87
N GLU A 269 14.67 -1.26 -12.82
CA GLU A 269 15.59 -1.31 -13.95
C GLU A 269 15.92 -2.77 -14.31
N LYS A 270 16.23 -3.59 -13.30
CA LYS A 270 16.52 -5.00 -13.47
C LYS A 270 15.34 -5.75 -14.10
N GLY A 271 14.13 -5.58 -13.58
CA GLY A 271 12.93 -6.26 -14.06
C GLY A 271 12.57 -5.87 -15.49
N ILE A 272 12.69 -4.59 -15.85
CA ILE A 272 12.44 -4.14 -17.23
C ILE A 272 13.51 -4.70 -18.19
N VAL A 273 14.79 -4.67 -17.80
CA VAL A 273 15.90 -5.18 -18.63
C VAL A 273 15.78 -6.70 -18.83
N GLU A 274 15.52 -7.48 -17.78
CA GLU A 274 15.38 -8.94 -17.85
C GLU A 274 14.25 -9.37 -18.79
N GLU A 275 13.10 -8.68 -18.74
CA GLU A 275 11.95 -8.97 -19.60
C GLU A 275 12.24 -8.63 -21.08
N LEU A 276 12.94 -7.52 -21.34
CA LEU A 276 13.24 -7.04 -22.69
C LEU A 276 14.41 -7.76 -23.36
N MET A 277 15.38 -8.24 -22.58
CA MET A 277 16.55 -8.99 -23.07
C MET A 277 16.41 -10.51 -22.92
N GLY A 278 15.28 -11.01 -22.39
CA GLY A 278 15.01 -12.44 -22.21
C GLY A 278 14.79 -13.21 -23.52
N ARG A 279 14.42 -14.51 -23.45
CA ARG A 279 14.30 -15.46 -24.60
C ARG A 279 13.36 -15.04 -25.75
N HIS A 280 12.59 -13.95 -25.59
CA HIS A 280 11.72 -13.37 -26.62
C HIS A 280 12.21 -11.97 -27.09
N GLY A 281 13.46 -11.62 -26.75
CA GLY A 281 14.03 -10.27 -26.70
C GLY A 281 14.43 -9.65 -28.03
N GLY A 282 13.48 -9.52 -28.96
CA GLY A 282 13.63 -8.66 -30.14
C GLY A 282 13.07 -7.25 -29.96
N ALA A 283 12.65 -6.87 -28.74
CA ALA A 283 11.98 -5.59 -28.51
C ALA A 283 12.92 -4.38 -28.68
N ILE A 284 14.18 -4.52 -28.25
CA ILE A 284 15.21 -3.50 -28.47
C ILE A 284 15.62 -3.46 -29.95
N GLU A 285 15.66 -4.61 -30.62
CA GLU A 285 15.94 -4.71 -32.06
C GLU A 285 14.83 -4.05 -32.88
N LYS A 286 13.57 -4.16 -32.45
CA LYS A 286 12.42 -3.48 -33.06
C LYS A 286 12.49 -1.96 -32.98
N MET A 287 13.29 -1.38 -32.09
CA MET A 287 13.52 0.08 -32.06
C MET A 287 14.30 0.58 -33.27
N LEU A 288 14.93 -0.31 -34.05
CA LEU A 288 15.59 0.01 -35.31
C LEU A 288 14.58 0.28 -36.43
N GLU A 289 13.32 -0.13 -36.27
CA GLU A 289 12.25 0.15 -37.21
C GLU A 289 11.59 1.48 -36.83
N GLU A 290 11.57 2.49 -37.72
CA GLU A 290 10.93 3.78 -37.40
C GLU A 290 9.40 3.62 -37.34
N SER A 291 8.76 4.06 -36.25
CA SER A 291 7.28 4.03 -36.16
C SER A 291 6.67 4.88 -37.30
N PRO A 292 5.62 4.40 -38.00
CA PRO A 292 4.96 5.16 -39.07
C PRO A 292 4.49 6.55 -38.62
N PHE A 293 4.11 6.67 -37.34
CA PHE A 293 3.68 7.95 -36.75
C PHE A 293 4.85 8.94 -36.60
N VAL A 294 6.00 8.45 -36.13
CA VAL A 294 7.21 9.26 -35.96
C VAL A 294 7.77 9.68 -37.32
N ALA A 295 7.75 8.77 -38.31
CA ALA A 295 8.13 9.04 -39.68
C ALA A 295 7.27 10.16 -40.30
N ALA A 296 5.94 10.09 -40.16
CA ALA A 296 5.02 11.13 -40.67
C ALA A 296 5.23 12.50 -39.99
N LYS A 297 5.45 12.51 -38.66
CA LYS A 297 5.72 13.74 -37.90
C LYS A 297 7.05 14.36 -38.33
N LYS A 298 8.07 13.53 -38.53
CA LYS A 298 9.41 13.92 -39.01
C LYS A 298 9.38 14.48 -40.42
N GLU A 299 8.63 13.86 -41.33
CA GLU A 299 8.40 14.33 -42.70
C GLU A 299 7.76 15.73 -42.69
N LYS A 300 6.66 15.90 -41.93
CA LYS A 300 5.96 17.20 -41.79
C LYS A 300 6.87 18.31 -41.24
N LEU A 301 7.67 17.99 -40.22
CA LEU A 301 8.65 18.93 -39.66
C LEU A 301 9.76 19.26 -40.66
N SER A 302 10.26 18.28 -41.40
CA SER A 302 11.28 18.50 -42.44
C SER A 302 10.77 19.42 -43.55
N GLY A 303 9.51 19.23 -43.98
CA GLY A 303 8.85 20.08 -44.96
C GLY A 303 8.68 21.51 -44.45
N SER A 304 8.28 21.67 -43.20
CA SER A 304 8.15 22.98 -42.55
C SER A 304 9.50 23.70 -42.45
N ILE A 305 10.57 22.99 -42.06
CA ILE A 305 11.93 23.54 -42.00
C ILE A 305 12.42 23.96 -43.39
N LYS A 306 12.13 23.16 -44.42
CA LYS A 306 12.47 23.49 -45.81
C LYS A 306 11.79 24.78 -46.26
N LEU A 307 10.48 24.90 -46.03
CA LEU A 307 9.72 26.13 -46.34
C LEU A 307 10.25 27.36 -45.60
N LEU A 308 10.64 27.20 -44.32
CA LEU A 308 11.23 28.29 -43.54
C LEU A 308 12.61 28.72 -44.08
N ARG A 309 13.43 27.77 -44.56
CA ARG A 309 14.69 28.10 -45.24
C ARG A 309 14.44 28.83 -46.55
N GLU A 310 13.54 28.33 -47.38
CA GLU A 310 13.18 28.97 -48.65
C GLU A 310 12.64 30.39 -48.41
N SER A 311 11.79 30.58 -47.40
CA SER A 311 11.28 31.90 -47.03
C SER A 311 12.40 32.83 -46.53
N LYS A 312 13.36 32.31 -45.76
CA LYS A 312 14.54 33.07 -45.33
C LYS A 312 15.39 33.50 -46.53
N ASP A 313 15.61 32.62 -47.51
CA ASP A 313 16.42 32.91 -48.70
C ASP A 313 15.72 33.97 -49.58
N VAL A 314 14.40 33.90 -49.71
CA VAL A 314 13.61 34.93 -50.39
C VAL A 314 13.71 36.28 -49.67
N LEU A 315 13.60 36.29 -48.34
CA LEU A 315 13.77 37.51 -47.55
C LEU A 315 15.18 38.10 -47.68
N ALA A 316 16.21 37.27 -47.72
CA ALA A 316 17.58 37.71 -47.96
C ALA A 316 17.73 38.37 -49.35
N ALA A 317 17.18 37.75 -50.40
CA ALA A 317 17.20 38.33 -51.75
C ALA A 317 16.42 39.66 -51.84
N ILE A 318 15.33 39.82 -51.08
CA ILE A 318 14.61 41.09 -50.99
C ILE A 318 15.45 42.15 -50.26
N MET A 319 16.08 41.79 -49.14
CA MET A 319 16.96 42.71 -48.40
C MET A 319 18.16 43.16 -49.24
N ASP A 320 18.79 42.26 -50.01
CA ASP A 320 19.90 42.60 -50.90
C ASP A 320 19.45 43.53 -52.03
N ARG A 321 18.24 43.35 -52.55
CA ARG A 321 17.63 44.27 -53.53
C ARG A 321 17.33 45.65 -52.94
N ILE A 322 16.85 45.71 -51.71
CA ILE A 322 16.60 46.99 -51.03
C ILE A 322 17.93 47.71 -50.80
N ALA A 323 18.95 47.01 -50.28
CA ALA A 323 20.28 47.58 -50.02
C ALA A 323 21.00 48.06 -51.28
N SER A 324 20.81 47.39 -52.42
CA SER A 324 21.38 47.79 -53.73
C SER A 324 20.58 48.89 -54.43
N SER A 325 19.32 49.14 -54.05
CA SER A 325 18.48 50.24 -54.56
C SER A 325 18.64 51.56 -53.80
N SER A 326 19.40 51.56 -52.71
CA SER A 326 19.65 52.72 -51.83
C SER A 326 21.01 53.41 -52.05
N HIS A 327 21.63 53.24 -53.23
CA HIS A 327 22.87 53.92 -53.64
C HIS A 327 22.67 54.90 -54.79
#